data_AF-A0A7W9LBH9-F1
#
_entry.id   AF-A0A7W9LBH9-F1
#
_cell.length_a   1.000
_cell.length_b   1.000
_cell.length_c   1.000
_cell.angle_alpha   90.00
_cell.angle_beta   90.00
_cell.angle_gamma   90.00
#
_symmetry.space_group_name_H-M   'P 1'
#
loop_
_entity.id
_entity.type
_entity.pdbx_description
1 polymer ?
#
loop_
_entity_poly.entity_id
_entity_poly.type
_entity_poly.pdbx_seq_one_letter_code
_entity_poly.pdbx_strand_id
1 'polypeptide(L)'
;MRQFAETGLVALDLANTWDEYLDDPERLPDAAALHRFCHELDLPPAPAPTDAPPPPTQPGPPTGARPERSGEAQLAASPDAGRAAGPESQPVGEPFGGAPSQGPAGPAGEPFRGAPSEHPAGPEAGPAGEPFGGAPSEGLAGTGGPGEGPTETGGPDAEDLRAVRAVRERLRAVLSCDPPSRTRALAQWADELPLRVVVEDSDGAPRQRLTAPEGADLAERLAVRSVAELLDLAASGDWERLRLCAADPCQDAFVDHSRPGKRQFCSTRCANRAHAAASRARRR
;
A
#
# COMPACT_ATOMS: atom_id res chain seq x y z
N MET A 1 -12.43 23.59 8.22
CA MET A 1 -11.21 22.96 7.67
C MET A 1 -11.65 21.76 6.86
N ARG A 2 -11.13 21.56 5.65
CA ARG A 2 -11.52 20.44 4.78
C ARG A 2 -11.00 19.13 5.39
N GLN A 3 -11.85 18.11 5.48
CA GLN A 3 -11.45 16.78 5.97
C GLN A 3 -10.34 16.21 5.08
N PHE A 4 -9.50 15.36 5.66
CA PHE A 4 -8.47 14.62 4.95
C PHE A 4 -9.03 13.32 4.36
N ALA A 5 -9.86 12.60 5.12
CA ALA A 5 -10.46 11.32 4.72
C ALA A 5 -11.61 11.48 3.70
N GLU A 6 -11.34 12.06 2.53
CA GLU A 6 -12.39 12.36 1.54
C GLU A 6 -12.64 11.23 0.55
N THR A 7 -11.59 10.46 0.22
CA THR A 7 -11.66 9.41 -0.79
C THR A 7 -11.91 8.03 -0.20
N GLY A 8 -11.63 7.86 1.10
CA GLY A 8 -11.66 6.55 1.77
C GLY A 8 -10.42 5.70 1.47
N LEU A 9 -9.42 6.26 0.77
CA LEU A 9 -8.14 5.63 0.49
C LEU A 9 -7.03 6.55 1.02
N VAL A 10 -6.28 6.07 2.01
CA VAL A 10 -5.11 6.74 2.58
C VAL A 10 -4.14 7.18 1.47
N ALA A 11 -3.96 6.33 0.45
CA ALA A 11 -3.10 6.65 -0.70
C ALA A 11 -3.51 7.96 -1.41
N LEU A 12 -4.80 8.16 -1.65
CA LEU A 12 -5.29 9.34 -2.37
C LEU A 12 -5.45 10.53 -1.45
N ASP A 13 -5.92 10.31 -0.21
CA ASP A 13 -6.06 11.34 0.79
C ASP A 13 -4.71 11.99 1.12
N LEU A 14 -3.64 11.18 1.23
CA LEU A 14 -2.27 11.68 1.37
C LEU A 14 -1.80 12.43 0.11
N ALA A 15 -2.00 11.86 -1.08
CA ALA A 15 -1.64 12.49 -2.35
C ALA A 15 -2.37 13.83 -2.58
N ASN A 16 -3.57 14.00 -2.01
CA ASN A 16 -4.41 15.19 -2.14
C ASN A 16 -4.24 16.19 -0.98
N THR A 17 -3.18 16.03 -0.17
CA THR A 17 -2.79 17.03 0.84
C THR A 17 -2.04 18.23 0.28
N TRP A 18 -2.07 18.44 -1.04
CA TRP A 18 -1.58 19.67 -1.64
C TRP A 18 -2.53 20.17 -2.71
N ASP A 19 -3.07 21.36 -2.47
CA ASP A 19 -4.22 21.95 -3.15
C ASP A 19 -3.80 23.27 -3.80
N GLU A 20 -3.56 23.24 -5.10
CA GLU A 20 -3.14 24.38 -5.95
C GLU A 20 -4.15 25.55 -5.98
N TYR A 21 -5.30 25.41 -5.31
CA TYR A 21 -6.30 26.47 -5.19
C TYR A 21 -6.27 27.23 -3.88
N LEU A 22 -5.40 26.86 -2.94
CA LEU A 22 -5.16 27.59 -1.71
C LEU A 22 -4.02 28.59 -1.90
N ASP A 23 -4.04 29.68 -1.12
CA ASP A 23 -2.92 30.65 -1.11
C ASP A 23 -1.62 30.00 -0.59
N ASP A 24 -1.76 29.07 0.37
CA ASP A 24 -0.73 28.10 0.75
C ASP A 24 -1.20 26.70 0.33
N PRO A 25 -0.63 26.10 -0.73
CA PRO A 25 -1.06 24.80 -1.24
C PRO A 25 -0.88 23.65 -0.25
N GLU A 26 0.02 23.78 0.73
CA GLU A 26 0.37 22.72 1.66
C GLU A 26 -0.72 22.50 2.73
N ARG A 27 -1.44 21.36 2.67
CA ARG A 27 -2.47 21.02 3.67
C ARG A 27 -1.92 20.30 4.89
N LEU A 28 -0.67 19.85 4.86
CA LEU A 28 0.05 19.31 6.01
C LEU A 28 1.17 20.30 6.43
N PRO A 29 0.88 21.54 6.87
CA PRO A 29 1.91 22.55 7.13
C PRO A 29 2.79 22.22 8.34
N ASP A 30 2.25 21.49 9.33
CA ASP A 30 2.90 21.23 10.61
C ASP A 30 2.53 19.84 11.19
N ALA A 31 3.17 19.50 12.31
CA ALA A 31 2.97 18.26 13.05
C ALA A 31 1.52 18.10 13.57
N ALA A 32 0.85 19.21 13.92
CA ALA A 32 -0.54 19.17 14.40
C ALA A 32 -1.51 18.80 13.26
N ALA A 33 -1.26 19.28 12.04
CA ALA A 33 -2.00 18.89 10.85
C ALA A 33 -1.78 17.41 10.51
N LEU A 34 -0.55 16.90 10.66
CA LEU A 34 -0.25 15.47 10.51
C LEU A 34 -0.96 14.63 11.57
N HIS A 35 -0.95 15.03 12.83
CA HIS A 35 -1.67 14.34 13.88
C HIS A 35 -3.17 14.24 13.58
N ARG A 36 -3.79 15.35 13.14
CA ARG A 36 -5.20 15.34 12.69
C ARG A 36 -5.41 14.42 11.48
N PHE A 37 -4.52 14.44 10.49
CA PHE A 37 -4.57 13.54 9.34
C PHE A 37 -4.57 12.07 9.77
N CYS A 38 -3.67 11.68 10.68
CA CYS A 38 -3.61 10.33 11.21
C CYS A 38 -4.87 9.94 11.99
N HIS A 39 -5.39 10.86 12.79
CA HIS A 39 -6.62 10.63 13.55
C HIS A 39 -7.84 10.46 12.63
N GLU A 40 -7.97 11.25 11.57
CA GLU A 40 -9.11 11.14 10.63
C GLU A 40 -9.10 9.85 9.81
N LEU A 41 -7.93 9.23 9.62
CA LEU A 41 -7.76 7.99 8.87
C LEU A 41 -7.69 6.73 9.75
N ASP A 42 -8.00 6.87 11.05
CA ASP A 42 -7.92 5.81 12.06
C ASP A 42 -6.57 5.05 12.02
N LEU A 43 -5.48 5.77 11.76
CA LEU A 43 -4.15 5.19 11.76
C LEU A 43 -3.69 5.04 13.22
N PRO A 44 -3.50 3.81 13.74
CA PRO A 44 -3.07 3.64 15.12
C PRO A 44 -1.71 4.35 15.32
N PRO A 45 -1.41 4.86 16.52
CA PRO A 45 -0.09 5.39 16.82
C PRO A 45 0.96 4.29 16.56
N ALA A 46 2.17 4.68 16.15
CA ALA A 46 3.27 3.71 16.07
C ALA A 46 3.41 3.03 17.45
N PRO A 47 3.57 1.70 17.52
CA PRO A 47 3.77 1.06 18.80
C PRO A 47 5.02 1.67 19.45
N ALA A 48 4.94 1.99 20.75
CA ALA A 48 6.10 2.45 21.49
C ALA A 48 7.24 1.43 21.31
N PRO A 49 8.51 1.86 21.24
CA PRO A 49 9.66 1.00 20.91
C PRO A 49 9.92 -0.17 21.90
N THR A 50 9.04 -0.41 22.87
CA THR A 50 9.22 -1.35 23.97
C THR A 50 8.22 -2.51 24.01
N ASP A 51 7.17 -2.53 23.18
CA ASP A 51 6.09 -3.55 23.27
C ASP A 51 6.17 -4.68 22.22
N ALA A 52 7.28 -4.80 21.48
CA ALA A 52 7.47 -5.94 20.59
C ALA A 52 7.52 -7.25 21.42
N PRO A 53 6.57 -8.19 21.26
CA PRO A 53 6.73 -9.51 21.84
C PRO A 53 8.01 -10.14 21.26
N PRO A 54 8.82 -10.86 22.07
CA PRO A 54 10.03 -11.48 21.57
C PRO A 54 9.69 -12.36 20.36
N PRO A 55 10.54 -12.40 19.32
CA PRO A 55 10.28 -13.21 18.14
C PRO A 55 9.99 -14.65 18.58
N PRO A 56 9.03 -15.34 17.94
CA PRO A 56 8.73 -16.71 18.29
C PRO A 56 10.01 -17.53 18.23
N THR A 57 10.43 -18.07 19.37
CA THR A 57 11.58 -18.96 19.47
C THR A 57 11.37 -20.09 18.47
N GLN A 58 12.22 -20.14 17.44
CA GLN A 58 12.21 -21.27 16.52
C GLN A 58 12.42 -22.55 17.34
N PRO A 59 11.58 -23.58 17.18
CA PRO A 59 11.85 -24.86 17.82
C PRO A 59 13.22 -25.35 17.35
N GLY A 60 14.13 -25.55 18.31
CA GLY A 60 15.45 -26.10 18.03
C GLY A 60 15.34 -27.44 17.28
N PRO A 61 16.34 -27.79 16.46
CA PRO A 61 16.33 -29.05 15.73
C PRO A 61 16.11 -30.23 16.70
N PRO A 62 15.35 -31.26 16.30
CA PRO A 62 15.08 -32.39 17.17
C PRO A 62 16.39 -33.08 17.56
N THR A 63 16.77 -32.94 18.83
CA THR A 63 17.89 -33.66 19.43
C THR A 63 17.47 -35.12 19.61
N GLY A 64 17.76 -35.98 18.64
CA GLY A 64 17.61 -37.42 18.81
C GLY A 64 17.20 -38.20 17.56
N ALA A 65 18.01 -38.14 16.50
CA ALA A 65 18.06 -39.24 15.54
C ALA A 65 19.46 -39.85 15.60
N ARG A 66 19.55 -41.00 16.27
CA ARG A 66 20.74 -41.86 16.31
C ARG A 66 21.08 -42.27 14.86
N PRO A 67 22.33 -42.11 14.39
CA PRO A 67 22.73 -42.73 13.13
C PRO A 67 22.92 -44.23 13.35
N GLU A 68 22.07 -45.05 12.74
CA GLU A 68 22.33 -46.49 12.62
C GLU A 68 23.49 -46.69 11.64
N ARG A 69 24.61 -47.19 12.15
CA ARG A 69 25.78 -47.58 11.37
C ARG A 69 25.71 -49.05 10.98
N SER A 70 25.97 -49.25 9.69
CA SER A 70 26.82 -50.31 9.12
C SER A 70 26.23 -51.71 8.92
N GLY A 71 26.15 -52.08 7.63
CA GLY A 71 26.37 -53.45 7.16
C GLY A 71 27.39 -53.41 6.02
N GLU A 72 28.59 -53.90 6.30
CA GLU A 72 29.71 -54.09 5.36
C GLU A 72 29.42 -55.24 4.39
N ALA A 73 29.92 -55.14 3.15
CA ALA A 73 30.35 -56.30 2.38
C ALA A 73 31.52 -55.92 1.46
N GLN A 74 32.68 -56.48 1.78
CA GLN A 74 33.91 -56.48 0.99
C GLN A 74 33.76 -57.21 -0.34
N LEU A 75 34.52 -56.79 -1.36
CA LEU A 75 35.27 -57.70 -2.23
C LEU A 75 36.41 -56.95 -2.93
N ALA A 76 37.53 -57.65 -3.06
CA ALA A 76 38.86 -57.14 -3.33
C ALA A 76 39.33 -57.34 -4.79
N ALA A 77 40.41 -56.61 -5.13
CA ALA A 77 41.50 -56.92 -6.08
C ALA A 77 41.28 -56.77 -7.62
N SER A 78 41.84 -55.66 -8.16
CA SER A 78 42.87 -55.45 -9.23
C SER A 78 43.13 -56.51 -10.35
N PRO A 79 43.95 -56.19 -11.39
CA PRO A 79 43.98 -55.05 -12.33
C PRO A 79 44.20 -55.51 -13.81
N ASP A 80 44.05 -54.66 -14.85
CA ASP A 80 45.04 -54.48 -15.95
C ASP A 80 44.61 -53.47 -17.06
N ALA A 81 45.65 -52.83 -17.62
CA ALA A 81 45.91 -52.22 -18.94
C ALA A 81 44.80 -51.63 -19.86
N GLY A 82 45.15 -50.51 -20.52
CA GLY A 82 44.91 -50.41 -21.97
C GLY A 82 44.42 -49.07 -22.56
N ARG A 83 45.35 -48.12 -22.72
CA ARG A 83 45.55 -47.15 -23.81
C ARG A 83 44.50 -47.04 -24.98
N ALA A 84 44.14 -45.77 -25.25
CA ALA A 84 43.85 -45.09 -26.53
C ALA A 84 42.64 -45.45 -27.42
N ALA A 85 42.00 -44.37 -27.90
CA ALA A 85 41.48 -44.11 -29.26
C ALA A 85 40.09 -43.43 -29.20
N GLY A 86 39.94 -42.31 -29.91
CA GLY A 86 38.68 -41.56 -30.00
C GLY A 86 37.64 -42.25 -30.90
N PRO A 87 36.47 -41.64 -31.10
CA PRO A 87 35.57 -42.08 -32.17
C PRO A 87 35.25 -40.98 -33.19
N GLU A 88 35.48 -41.32 -34.45
CA GLU A 88 34.78 -40.78 -35.62
C GLU A 88 33.42 -41.51 -35.79
N SER A 89 32.36 -40.73 -35.97
CA SER A 89 31.27 -40.84 -36.95
C SER A 89 30.37 -42.11 -37.10
N GLN A 90 29.08 -41.88 -36.79
CA GLN A 90 27.83 -42.27 -37.50
C GLN A 90 27.25 -43.71 -37.38
N PRO A 91 25.95 -43.98 -37.69
CA PRO A 91 24.76 -43.12 -37.85
C PRO A 91 23.45 -43.62 -37.15
N VAL A 92 22.47 -42.69 -37.05
CA VAL A 92 20.99 -42.81 -37.21
C VAL A 92 20.28 -44.09 -36.75
N GLY A 93 19.45 -43.94 -35.70
CA GLY A 93 18.25 -44.74 -35.43
C GLY A 93 17.14 -43.84 -34.87
N GLU A 94 15.98 -43.82 -35.51
CA GLU A 94 14.81 -42.99 -35.20
C GLU A 94 14.25 -43.24 -33.78
N PRO A 95 13.69 -42.22 -33.10
CA PRO A 95 12.69 -42.45 -32.07
C PRO A 95 11.28 -42.17 -32.60
N PHE A 96 10.51 -43.27 -32.63
CA PHE A 96 9.06 -43.41 -32.56
C PHE A 96 8.25 -42.14 -32.25
N GLY A 97 7.37 -41.80 -33.19
CA GLY A 97 6.23 -40.91 -32.96
C GLY A 97 5.24 -41.52 -31.98
N GLY A 98 5.03 -40.82 -30.87
CA GLY A 98 3.89 -40.98 -29.97
C GLY A 98 3.16 -39.66 -29.86
N ALA A 99 1.93 -39.60 -30.37
CA ALA A 99 1.06 -38.44 -30.24
C ALA A 99 0.65 -38.21 -28.77
N PRO A 100 0.54 -36.96 -28.30
CA PRO A 100 -0.02 -36.69 -26.98
C PRO A 100 -1.54 -36.93 -27.02
N SER A 101 -2.00 -37.87 -26.18
CA SER A 101 -3.41 -38.12 -25.90
C SER A 101 -4.03 -36.89 -25.22
N GLN A 102 -5.00 -36.27 -25.89
CA GLN A 102 -5.84 -35.21 -25.34
C GLN A 102 -6.81 -35.82 -24.31
N GLY A 103 -6.62 -35.47 -23.03
CA GLY A 103 -7.63 -35.69 -21.99
C GLY A 103 -8.81 -34.73 -22.15
N PRO A 104 -10.02 -35.09 -21.70
CA PRO A 104 -11.19 -34.24 -21.89
C PRO A 104 -11.06 -32.92 -21.13
N ALA A 105 -11.43 -31.84 -21.80
CA ALA A 105 -11.56 -30.51 -21.23
C ALA A 105 -12.59 -30.52 -20.10
N GLY A 106 -12.12 -30.32 -18.86
CA GLY A 106 -12.99 -29.96 -17.74
C GLY A 106 -13.63 -28.59 -17.98
N PRO A 107 -14.81 -28.31 -17.42
CA PRO A 107 -15.47 -27.04 -17.63
C PRO A 107 -14.57 -25.90 -17.13
N ALA A 108 -14.46 -24.84 -17.94
CA ALA A 108 -13.77 -23.61 -17.58
C ALA A 108 -14.32 -23.12 -16.23
N GLY A 109 -13.49 -23.21 -15.18
CA GLY A 109 -13.81 -22.61 -13.89
C GLY A 109 -13.99 -21.11 -14.09
N GLU A 110 -15.13 -20.59 -13.64
CA GLU A 110 -15.37 -19.15 -13.60
C GLU A 110 -14.23 -18.48 -12.83
N PRO A 111 -13.72 -17.31 -13.30
CA PRO A 111 -12.76 -16.56 -12.51
C PRO A 111 -13.40 -16.22 -11.17
N PHE A 112 -12.67 -16.48 -10.09
CA PHE A 112 -13.06 -16.13 -8.72
C PHE A 112 -13.35 -14.63 -8.66
N ARG A 113 -14.64 -14.25 -8.75
CA ARG A 113 -15.08 -12.88 -8.48
C ARG A 113 -14.97 -12.68 -6.99
N GLY A 114 -13.91 -12.00 -6.55
CA GLY A 114 -13.87 -11.44 -5.22
C GLY A 114 -15.15 -10.63 -4.97
N ALA A 115 -15.77 -10.84 -3.83
CA ALA A 115 -16.93 -10.05 -3.41
C ALA A 115 -16.51 -8.56 -3.34
N PRO A 116 -17.37 -7.62 -3.77
CA PRO A 116 -17.07 -6.21 -3.66
C PRO A 116 -16.89 -5.82 -2.19
N SER A 117 -15.82 -5.09 -1.91
CA SER A 117 -15.60 -4.42 -0.63
C SER A 117 -16.72 -3.40 -0.42
N GLU A 118 -17.68 -3.70 0.44
CA GLU A 118 -18.72 -2.74 0.82
C GLU A 118 -18.07 -1.62 1.63
N HIS A 119 -17.88 -0.45 1.01
CA HIS A 119 -17.53 0.78 1.72
C HIS A 119 -18.80 1.37 2.34
N PRO A 120 -18.84 1.68 3.65
CA PRO A 120 -19.98 2.39 4.21
C PRO A 120 -20.06 3.80 3.60
N ALA A 121 -21.25 4.14 3.08
CA ALA A 121 -21.59 5.47 2.62
C ALA A 121 -21.50 6.46 3.80
N GLY A 122 -20.71 7.53 3.65
CA GLY A 122 -20.59 8.59 4.64
C GLY A 122 -21.92 9.36 4.83
N PRO A 123 -22.15 9.95 6.02
CA PRO A 123 -23.41 10.61 6.34
C PRO A 123 -23.54 11.99 5.68
N GLU A 124 -24.75 12.29 5.21
CA GLU A 124 -25.14 13.56 4.61
C GLU A 124 -25.17 14.71 5.63
N ALA A 125 -24.57 15.85 5.27
CA ALA A 125 -24.49 17.04 6.11
C ALA A 125 -25.77 17.89 6.03
N GLY A 126 -26.42 18.10 7.18
CA GLY A 126 -27.47 19.10 7.41
C GLY A 126 -26.95 20.33 8.20
N PRO A 127 -27.63 21.49 8.15
CA PRO A 127 -26.96 22.79 8.31
C PRO A 127 -26.97 23.42 9.72
N ALA A 128 -25.88 24.15 9.98
CA ALA A 128 -25.66 25.38 10.76
C ALA A 128 -26.62 25.76 11.92
N GLY A 129 -26.05 25.82 13.14
CA GLY A 129 -26.53 26.61 14.28
C GLY A 129 -25.43 27.53 14.80
N GLU A 130 -25.75 28.81 15.00
CA GLU A 130 -24.88 29.93 15.40
C GLU A 130 -24.48 29.95 16.90
N PRO A 131 -23.50 30.79 17.30
CA PRO A 131 -22.71 30.60 18.51
C PRO A 131 -23.21 31.40 19.71
N PHE A 132 -22.86 30.97 20.93
CA PHE A 132 -22.95 31.80 22.13
C PHE A 132 -21.58 31.93 22.81
N GLY A 133 -21.20 33.18 23.06
CA GLY A 133 -19.90 33.57 23.61
C GLY A 133 -19.82 33.52 25.14
N GLY A 134 -18.58 33.63 25.61
CA GLY A 134 -18.24 33.84 27.01
C GLY A 134 -16.73 33.67 27.21
N ALA A 135 -16.00 34.78 27.27
CA ALA A 135 -14.61 34.86 27.74
C ALA A 135 -14.58 35.27 29.23
N PRO A 136 -13.41 35.50 29.85
CA PRO A 136 -12.62 34.52 30.59
C PRO A 136 -12.52 34.87 32.09
N SER A 137 -11.87 34.01 32.88
CA SER A 137 -11.36 34.42 34.20
C SER A 137 -9.96 33.86 34.46
N GLU A 138 -9.10 34.78 34.86
CA GLU A 138 -7.68 34.67 35.17
C GLU A 138 -7.41 33.89 36.47
N GLY A 139 -6.15 33.41 36.59
CA GLY A 139 -5.46 33.32 37.87
C GLY A 139 -4.93 31.94 38.24
N LEU A 140 -3.63 31.72 38.09
CA LEU A 140 -2.65 31.75 39.20
C LEU A 140 -1.35 31.03 38.81
N ALA A 141 -0.25 31.72 39.07
CA ALA A 141 1.11 31.25 38.93
C ALA A 141 1.47 30.19 39.97
N GLY A 142 2.26 29.20 39.55
CA GLY A 142 2.96 28.25 40.42
C GLY A 142 4.27 27.85 39.76
N THR A 143 5.39 28.36 40.30
CA THR A 143 6.75 28.06 39.89
C THR A 143 7.19 26.69 40.40
N GLY A 144 7.64 25.80 39.51
CA GLY A 144 8.37 24.58 39.82
C GLY A 144 9.36 24.27 38.69
N GLY A 145 10.64 24.09 39.03
CA GLY A 145 11.77 23.93 38.10
C GLY A 145 11.82 22.58 37.34
N PRO A 146 12.83 22.39 36.49
CA PRO A 146 12.81 21.43 35.40
C PRO A 146 13.11 20.02 35.90
N GLY A 147 12.10 19.16 35.88
CA GLY A 147 12.29 17.72 35.88
C GLY A 147 12.25 17.24 34.44
N GLU A 148 13.41 16.89 33.88
CA GLU A 148 13.51 16.06 32.68
C GLU A 148 12.94 14.67 33.01
N GLY A 149 11.63 14.53 32.84
CA GLY A 149 10.99 13.23 32.67
C GLY A 149 11.13 12.77 31.22
N PRO A 150 11.15 11.46 30.94
CA PRO A 150 11.05 10.98 29.57
C PRO A 150 9.70 11.45 29.02
N THR A 151 9.71 12.25 27.95
CA THR A 151 8.50 12.73 27.29
C THR A 151 7.65 11.54 26.86
N GLU A 152 6.51 11.41 27.52
CA GLU A 152 5.45 10.45 27.30
C GLU A 152 4.98 10.47 25.84
N THR A 153 4.93 9.29 25.22
CA THR A 153 4.21 8.90 23.98
C THR A 153 3.79 10.06 23.07
N GLY A 154 4.78 10.65 22.39
CA GLY A 154 4.60 11.84 21.56
C GLY A 154 3.85 11.54 20.26
N GLY A 155 2.88 12.40 19.93
CA GLY A 155 2.30 12.45 18.59
C GLY A 155 3.36 12.75 17.51
N PRO A 156 2.98 12.72 16.22
CA PRO A 156 3.93 12.88 15.13
C PRO A 156 4.67 14.21 15.22
N ASP A 157 5.96 14.18 14.91
CA ASP A 157 6.84 15.34 15.03
C ASP A 157 7.21 15.96 13.66
N ALA A 158 8.19 16.86 13.65
CA ALA A 158 8.64 17.53 12.43
C ALA A 158 9.46 16.59 11.50
N GLU A 159 10.06 15.53 12.03
CA GLU A 159 10.76 14.52 11.25
C GLU A 159 9.77 13.57 10.58
N ASP A 160 8.77 13.10 11.33
CA ASP A 160 7.63 12.36 10.79
C ASP A 160 6.96 13.14 9.65
N LEU A 161 6.72 14.44 9.85
CA LEU A 161 6.13 15.29 8.82
C LEU A 161 6.96 15.32 7.53
N ARG A 162 8.29 15.44 7.64
CA ARG A 162 9.17 15.40 6.45
C ARG A 162 9.09 14.05 5.76
N ALA A 163 9.15 12.95 6.51
CA ALA A 163 9.08 11.60 5.97
C ALA A 163 7.74 11.31 5.28
N VAL A 164 6.62 11.72 5.89
CA VAL A 164 5.28 11.57 5.31
C VAL A 164 5.11 12.41 4.03
N ARG A 165 5.68 13.61 3.97
CA ARG A 165 5.69 14.41 2.74
C ARG A 165 6.51 13.74 1.62
N ALA A 166 7.59 13.03 1.94
CA ALA A 166 8.33 12.24 0.96
C ALA A 166 7.48 11.06 0.42
N VAL A 167 6.70 10.39 1.27
CA VAL A 167 5.73 9.37 0.85
C VAL A 167 4.68 9.96 -0.09
N ARG A 168 4.15 11.14 0.21
CA ARG A 168 3.23 11.87 -0.68
C ARG A 168 3.84 12.15 -2.04
N GLU A 169 5.08 12.63 -2.09
CA GLU A 169 5.78 12.91 -3.35
C GLU A 169 5.95 11.64 -4.19
N ARG A 170 6.32 10.52 -3.54
CA ARG A 170 6.40 9.21 -4.18
C ARG A 170 5.05 8.74 -4.72
N LEU A 171 3.97 8.90 -3.96
CA LEU A 171 2.59 8.62 -4.41
C LEU A 171 2.24 9.43 -5.66
N ARG A 172 2.49 10.74 -5.63
CA ARG A 172 2.21 11.62 -6.77
C ARG A 172 2.99 11.22 -8.01
N ALA A 173 4.26 10.84 -7.85
CA ALA A 173 5.07 10.34 -8.95
C ALA A 173 4.45 9.08 -9.58
N VAL A 174 4.01 8.11 -8.76
CA VAL A 174 3.30 6.91 -9.24
C VAL A 174 1.99 7.28 -9.94
N LEU A 175 1.13 8.07 -9.29
CA LEU A 175 -0.21 8.39 -9.79
C LEU A 175 -0.19 9.21 -11.10
N SER A 176 0.87 10.00 -11.30
CA SER A 176 1.06 10.81 -12.51
C SER A 176 1.54 10.02 -13.72
N CYS A 177 1.97 8.76 -13.54
CA CYS A 177 2.32 7.89 -14.65
C CYS A 177 1.08 7.50 -15.48
N ASP A 178 1.32 7.27 -16.77
CA ASP A 178 0.39 6.56 -17.65
C ASP A 178 0.13 5.13 -17.13
N PRO A 179 -0.99 4.47 -17.47
CA PRO A 179 -1.36 3.21 -16.82
C PRO A 179 -0.29 2.10 -16.88
N PRO A 180 0.36 1.82 -18.02
CA PRO A 180 1.49 0.87 -18.07
C PRO A 180 2.67 1.25 -17.16
N SER A 181 3.08 2.53 -17.17
CA SER A 181 4.19 3.00 -16.34
C SER A 181 3.82 3.02 -14.85
N ARG A 182 2.56 3.31 -14.52
CA ARG A 182 2.03 3.33 -13.14
C ARG A 182 2.15 1.97 -12.49
N THR A 183 1.82 0.90 -13.21
CA THR A 183 1.97 -0.47 -12.70
C THR A 183 3.44 -0.78 -12.39
N ARG A 184 4.38 -0.40 -13.27
CA ARG A 184 5.82 -0.58 -12.99
C ARG A 184 6.28 0.25 -11.80
N ALA A 185 5.85 1.50 -11.71
CA ALA A 185 6.23 2.38 -10.61
C ALA A 185 5.72 1.88 -9.26
N LEU A 186 4.47 1.38 -9.22
CA LEU A 186 3.89 0.76 -8.02
C LEU A 186 4.64 -0.53 -7.65
N ALA A 187 4.96 -1.39 -8.61
CA ALA A 187 5.72 -2.62 -8.36
C ALA A 187 7.11 -2.33 -7.81
N GLN A 188 7.85 -1.39 -8.41
CA GLN A 188 9.16 -0.95 -7.91
C GLN A 188 9.08 -0.41 -6.49
N TRP A 189 8.05 0.40 -6.20
CA TRP A 189 7.90 0.94 -4.85
C TRP A 189 7.50 -0.15 -3.84
N ALA A 190 6.70 -1.13 -4.24
CA ALA A 190 6.38 -2.28 -3.40
C ALA A 190 7.64 -3.12 -3.05
N ASP A 191 8.56 -3.30 -4.02
CA ASP A 191 9.83 -4.02 -3.81
C ASP A 191 10.77 -3.30 -2.82
N GLU A 192 10.63 -1.98 -2.68
CA GLU A 192 11.42 -1.15 -1.76
C GLU A 192 10.89 -1.18 -0.31
N LEU A 193 9.65 -1.62 -0.10
CA LEU A 193 8.96 -1.56 1.19
C LEU A 193 9.00 -2.90 1.93
N PRO A 194 9.07 -2.90 3.27
CA PRO A 194 9.08 -4.12 4.08
C PRO A 194 7.66 -4.71 4.25
N LEU A 195 6.99 -5.01 3.15
CA LEU A 195 5.63 -5.56 3.14
C LEU A 195 5.55 -6.91 3.85
N ARG A 196 4.59 -7.04 4.78
CA ARG A 196 4.24 -8.30 5.45
C ARG A 196 2.86 -8.74 5.00
N VAL A 197 2.72 -10.02 4.68
CA VAL A 197 1.41 -10.64 4.48
C VAL A 197 0.93 -11.16 5.82
N VAL A 198 -0.24 -10.69 6.26
CA VAL A 198 -1.00 -11.27 7.36
C VAL A 198 -2.25 -11.92 6.80
N VAL A 199 -2.68 -13.03 7.42
CA VAL A 199 -3.91 -13.73 7.05
C VAL A 199 -4.89 -13.56 8.20
N GLU A 200 -6.08 -13.07 7.87
CA GLU A 200 -7.16 -12.82 8.82
C GLU A 200 -8.36 -13.68 8.45
N ASP A 201 -9.14 -14.07 9.45
CA ASP A 201 -10.46 -14.65 9.20
C ASP A 201 -11.44 -13.54 8.82
N SER A 202 -12.17 -13.76 7.74
CA SER A 202 -13.36 -12.99 7.44
C SER A 202 -14.49 -13.92 7.06
N ASP A 203 -15.51 -13.96 7.91
CA ASP A 203 -16.71 -14.76 7.71
C ASP A 203 -16.38 -16.25 7.47
N GLY A 204 -15.35 -16.77 8.16
CA GLY A 204 -14.88 -18.15 8.02
C GLY A 204 -14.01 -18.41 6.80
N ALA A 205 -13.61 -17.37 6.06
CA ALA A 205 -12.69 -17.46 4.93
C ALA A 205 -11.39 -16.69 5.21
N PRO A 206 -10.21 -17.26 4.89
CA PRO A 206 -8.95 -16.55 5.04
C PRO A 206 -8.86 -15.40 4.03
N ARG A 207 -8.63 -14.19 4.53
CA ARG A 207 -8.31 -13.00 3.73
C ARG A 207 -6.88 -12.56 4.01
N GLN A 208 -6.11 -12.38 2.95
CA GLN A 208 -4.78 -11.79 3.05
C GLN A 208 -4.91 -10.27 3.21
N ARG A 209 -4.02 -9.68 4.00
CA ARG A 209 -3.85 -8.23 4.11
C ARG A 209 -2.36 -7.92 4.12
N LEU A 210 -1.96 -6.90 3.37
CA LEU A 210 -0.61 -6.38 3.40
C LEU A 210 -0.49 -5.35 4.53
N THR A 211 0.54 -5.49 5.36
CA THR A 211 0.79 -4.61 6.50
C THR A 211 2.28 -4.29 6.63
N ALA A 212 2.59 -3.20 7.30
CA ALA A 212 3.96 -2.88 7.70
C ALA A 212 4.39 -3.81 8.86
N PRO A 213 5.70 -4.01 9.07
CA PRO A 213 6.22 -4.72 10.23
C PRO A 213 5.81 -4.03 11.54
N GLU A 214 5.82 -4.79 12.63
CA GLU A 214 5.71 -4.21 13.97
C GLU A 214 6.91 -3.27 14.21
N GLY A 215 6.65 -2.10 14.79
CA GLY A 215 7.69 -1.08 15.03
C GLY A 215 8.04 -0.21 13.83
N ALA A 216 7.38 -0.39 12.68
CA ALA A 216 7.53 0.51 11.53
C ALA A 216 7.18 1.95 11.89
N ASP A 217 7.97 2.91 11.41
CA ASP A 217 7.69 4.33 11.59
C ASP A 217 6.41 4.77 10.85
N LEU A 218 5.93 5.98 11.13
CA LEU A 218 4.67 6.46 10.56
C LEU A 218 4.70 6.54 9.03
N ALA A 219 5.81 6.97 8.44
CA ALA A 219 5.95 7.11 7.00
C ALA A 219 5.96 5.75 6.31
N GLU A 220 6.67 4.76 6.84
CA GLU A 220 6.70 3.39 6.35
C GLU A 220 5.31 2.75 6.43
N ARG A 221 4.61 2.93 7.56
CA ARG A 221 3.24 2.45 7.72
C ARG A 221 2.29 3.04 6.69
N LEU A 222 2.39 4.36 6.44
CA LEU A 222 1.60 5.05 5.42
C LEU A 222 1.94 4.59 4.01
N ALA A 223 3.23 4.39 3.70
CA ALA A 223 3.70 3.91 2.41
C ALA A 223 3.17 2.50 2.13
N VAL A 224 3.35 1.57 3.07
CA VAL A 224 2.84 0.20 2.98
C VAL A 224 1.32 0.18 2.85
N ARG A 225 0.61 0.94 3.68
CA ARG A 225 -0.86 1.03 3.60
C ARG A 225 -1.32 1.56 2.25
N SER A 226 -0.64 2.59 1.73
CA SER A 226 -0.99 3.17 0.44
C SER A 226 -0.75 2.20 -0.71
N VAL A 227 0.37 1.46 -0.70
CA VAL A 227 0.64 0.43 -1.70
C VAL A 227 -0.38 -0.71 -1.62
N ALA A 228 -0.71 -1.17 -0.42
CA ALA A 228 -1.73 -2.20 -0.19
C ALA A 228 -3.09 -1.78 -0.77
N GLU A 229 -3.55 -0.57 -0.46
CA GLU A 229 -4.84 -0.05 -0.96
C GLU A 229 -4.86 0.10 -2.48
N LEU A 230 -3.75 0.54 -3.10
CA LEU A 230 -3.66 0.63 -4.55
C LEU A 230 -3.66 -0.75 -5.23
N LEU A 231 -3.06 -1.76 -4.60
CA LEU A 231 -3.11 -3.15 -5.08
C LEU A 231 -4.50 -3.75 -4.92
N ASP A 232 -5.19 -3.48 -3.81
CA ASP A 232 -6.58 -3.91 -3.59
C ASP A 232 -7.54 -3.26 -4.60
N LEU A 233 -7.36 -1.95 -4.87
CA LEU A 233 -8.11 -1.24 -5.92
C LEU A 233 -7.83 -1.83 -7.31
N ALA A 234 -6.60 -2.27 -7.59
CA ALA A 234 -6.28 -2.95 -8.84
C ALA A 234 -6.96 -4.32 -8.91
N ALA A 235 -6.97 -5.07 -7.80
CA ALA A 235 -7.61 -6.38 -7.71
C ALA A 235 -9.15 -6.32 -7.84
N SER A 236 -9.78 -5.20 -7.44
CA SER A 236 -11.22 -4.98 -7.64
C SER A 236 -11.59 -4.67 -9.10
N GLY A 237 -10.62 -4.43 -9.97
CA GLY A 237 -10.83 -4.04 -11.36
C GLY A 237 -11.02 -2.52 -11.57
N ASP A 238 -10.78 -1.71 -10.55
CA ASP A 238 -10.97 -0.26 -10.59
C ASP A 238 -9.68 0.52 -10.92
N TRP A 239 -8.61 -0.17 -11.34
CA TRP A 239 -7.33 0.46 -11.67
C TRP A 239 -7.44 1.56 -12.74
N GLU A 240 -8.23 1.33 -13.80
CA GLU A 240 -8.46 2.31 -14.87
C GLU A 240 -9.39 3.47 -14.45
N ARG A 241 -10.09 3.31 -13.32
CA ARG A 241 -10.92 4.35 -12.72
C ARG A 241 -10.11 5.30 -11.85
N LEU A 242 -8.88 4.94 -11.49
CA LEU A 242 -7.93 5.82 -10.80
C LEU A 242 -7.38 6.87 -11.77
N ARG A 243 -7.71 8.14 -11.52
CA ARG A 243 -7.45 9.26 -12.43
C ARG A 243 -6.93 10.48 -11.69
N LEU A 244 -6.22 11.34 -12.42
CA LEU A 244 -5.94 12.70 -12.00
C LEU A 244 -7.01 13.66 -12.54
N CYS A 245 -7.28 14.72 -11.78
CA CYS A 245 -8.22 15.76 -12.18
C CYS A 245 -7.76 16.47 -13.47
N ALA A 246 -8.67 16.63 -14.44
CA ALA A 246 -8.37 17.31 -15.70
C ALA A 246 -8.52 18.83 -15.63
N ALA A 247 -8.86 19.41 -14.47
CA ALA A 247 -9.06 20.86 -14.33
C ALA A 247 -7.74 21.54 -13.94
N ASP A 248 -7.15 22.33 -14.82
CA ASP A 248 -5.93 23.09 -14.52
C ASP A 248 -6.16 24.18 -13.46
N PRO A 249 -5.34 24.28 -12.39
CA PRO A 249 -4.12 23.53 -12.04
C PRO A 249 -4.33 22.41 -11.01
N CYS A 250 -5.54 21.89 -10.81
CA CYS A 250 -5.80 20.79 -9.88
C CYS A 250 -5.05 19.52 -10.28
N GLN A 251 -4.34 18.93 -9.31
CA GLN A 251 -3.59 17.68 -9.47
C GLN A 251 -4.17 16.54 -8.62
N ASP A 252 -5.37 16.70 -8.07
CA ASP A 252 -5.98 15.71 -7.19
C ASP A 252 -6.21 14.38 -7.91
N ALA A 253 -5.87 13.28 -7.23
CA ALA A 253 -6.21 11.94 -7.65
C ALA A 253 -7.60 11.52 -7.12
N PHE A 254 -8.35 10.76 -7.90
CA PHE A 254 -9.67 10.26 -7.51
C PHE A 254 -9.97 8.92 -8.19
N VAL A 255 -10.87 8.13 -7.59
CA VAL A 255 -11.47 6.95 -8.21
C VAL A 255 -12.81 7.33 -8.85
N ASP A 256 -12.99 6.97 -10.12
CA ASP A 256 -14.22 7.22 -10.85
C ASP A 256 -15.32 6.20 -10.52
N HIS A 257 -16.09 6.48 -9.47
CA HIS A 257 -17.29 5.70 -9.12
C HIS A 257 -18.51 6.01 -10.00
N SER A 258 -18.39 6.85 -11.03
CA SER A 258 -19.53 7.12 -11.92
C SER A 258 -19.88 5.87 -12.73
N ARG A 259 -21.18 5.66 -12.93
CA ARG A 259 -21.71 4.57 -13.75
C ARG A 259 -21.06 4.46 -15.14
N PRO A 260 -20.85 5.56 -15.91
CA PRO A 260 -20.16 5.47 -17.19
C PRO A 260 -18.64 5.27 -17.10
N GLY A 261 -17.99 5.50 -15.95
CA GLY A 261 -16.53 5.38 -15.81
C GLY A 261 -15.76 6.38 -16.68
N LYS A 262 -16.35 7.55 -16.95
CA LYS A 262 -15.81 8.59 -17.84
C LYS A 262 -15.69 9.96 -17.17
N ARG A 263 -15.74 10.03 -15.84
CA ARG A 263 -15.54 11.26 -15.10
C ARG A 263 -14.10 11.76 -15.32
N GLN A 264 -13.97 13.07 -15.54
CA GLN A 264 -12.70 13.73 -15.81
C GLN A 264 -12.25 14.64 -14.65
N PHE A 265 -13.12 14.98 -13.71
CA PHE A 265 -12.85 15.97 -12.67
C PHE A 265 -13.10 15.41 -11.27
N CYS A 266 -12.20 15.69 -10.32
CA CYS A 266 -12.28 15.21 -8.93
C CYS A 266 -13.49 15.73 -8.15
N SER A 267 -14.15 16.80 -8.62
CA SER A 267 -15.34 17.39 -7.99
C SER A 267 -16.18 18.21 -8.98
N THR A 268 -17.42 18.50 -8.61
CA THR A 268 -18.30 19.45 -9.34
C THR A 268 -17.69 20.85 -9.40
N ARG A 269 -16.97 21.27 -8.35
CA ARG A 269 -16.25 22.55 -8.32
C ARG A 269 -15.20 22.63 -9.42
N CYS A 270 -14.37 21.58 -9.58
CA CYS A 270 -13.37 21.51 -10.64
C CYS A 270 -14.00 21.47 -12.04
N ALA A 271 -15.09 20.71 -12.22
CA ALA A 271 -15.82 20.68 -13.49
C ALA A 271 -16.36 22.07 -13.89
N ASN A 272 -17.04 22.75 -12.97
CA ASN A 272 -17.59 24.09 -13.22
C ASN A 272 -16.51 25.12 -13.58
N ARG A 273 -15.35 25.05 -12.91
CA ARG A 273 -14.21 25.93 -13.20
C ARG A 273 -13.63 25.68 -14.58
N ALA A 274 -13.40 24.43 -14.94
CA ALA A 274 -12.89 24.05 -16.26
C ALA A 274 -13.85 24.52 -17.37
N HIS A 275 -15.16 24.30 -17.20
CA HIS A 275 -16.17 24.76 -18.16
C HIS A 275 -16.24 26.28 -18.27
N ALA A 276 -16.14 27.01 -17.14
CA ALA A 276 -16.13 28.47 -17.13
C ALA A 276 -14.88 29.03 -17.83
N ALA A 277 -13.71 28.46 -17.57
CA ALA A 277 -12.46 28.85 -18.25
C ALA A 277 -12.55 28.63 -19.77
N ALA A 278 -13.02 27.45 -20.20
CA ALA A 278 -13.20 27.13 -21.61
C ALA A 278 -14.24 28.04 -22.29
N SER A 279 -15.32 28.40 -21.59
CA SER A 279 -16.32 29.36 -22.07
C SER A 279 -15.73 30.75 -22.27
N ARG A 280 -14.90 31.23 -21.34
CA ARG A 280 -14.20 32.52 -21.46
C ARG A 280 -13.19 32.53 -22.62
N ALA A 281 -12.45 31.44 -22.81
CA ALA A 281 -11.49 31.31 -23.90
C ALA A 281 -12.15 31.36 -25.29
N ARG A 282 -13.34 30.77 -25.45
CA ARG A 282 -14.12 30.81 -26.70
C ARG A 282 -14.76 32.17 -27.02
N ARG A 283 -14.86 33.08 -26.04
CA ARG A 283 -15.50 34.40 -26.18
C ARG A 283 -14.49 35.53 -26.43
N ARG A 284 -13.19 35.22 -26.44
CA ARG A 284 -12.11 36.11 -26.85
C ARG A 284 -11.75 35.81 -28.29
#